data_AF-A0A7Y0TKR0-F1
#
_entry.id   AF-A0A7Y0TKR0-F1
#
_cell.length_a   1.000
_cell.length_b   1.000
_cell.length_c   1.000
_cell.angle_alpha   90.00
_cell.angle_beta   90.00
_cell.angle_gamma   90.00
#
_symmetry.space_group_name_H-M   'P 1'
#
loop_
_entity.id
_entity.type
_entity.pdbx_description
1 polymer ?
#
loop_
_entity_poly.entity_id
_entity_poly.type
_entity_poly.pdbx_seq_one_letter_code
_entity_poly.pdbx_strand_id
1 'polypeptide(L)'
;MTKPVKSVTFADVMDSVDGKSDIDCSNMGLISLEGCPEKVKGHFNCSGNKLTTLDGGPKNVKGDFNCSGNLLTTLEGGPEEVTGDYDCSNNHLTTLEYCPAFVMGDFSCAGNLLTTLQGEISSGKSIKRASCLEIVDGDFNCSGNQLTNLDGSPQIVGGDFDCSNNQLTSLEKCAVVIAGDFSCTGNQLVSLYGAPRHVAGDFDCSRNKLLSLKGSPKKADGDFNCSSNELTSLKGAPEEVKAFDCSHNQLTSLKRGPEKVKGDFDCSSNQLTSLKGGPKKVKGYFNCSGNQLTSLECGLKKVEGDFICSDNAMPLTEEQVRSAFQIKGIILAE
;
A
#
# COMPACT_ATOMS: atom_id res chain seq x y z
N MET A 1 -35.58 -9.46 30.81
CA MET A 1 -35.68 -10.09 29.49
C MET A 1 -35.55 -9.01 28.44
N THR A 2 -34.35 -8.85 27.87
CA THR A 2 -34.14 -8.01 26.69
C THR A 2 -34.95 -8.60 25.54
N LYS A 3 -35.80 -7.80 24.89
CA LYS A 3 -36.48 -8.25 23.66
C LYS A 3 -35.40 -8.72 22.67
N PRO A 4 -35.54 -9.88 22.02
CA PRO A 4 -34.62 -10.27 20.97
C PRO A 4 -34.65 -9.16 19.92
N VAL A 5 -33.46 -8.66 19.55
CA VAL A 5 -33.32 -7.75 18.41
C VAL A 5 -33.92 -8.51 17.23
N LYS A 6 -34.98 -7.98 16.63
CA LYS A 6 -35.54 -8.57 15.40
C LYS A 6 -34.39 -8.70 14.41
N SER A 7 -34.15 -9.92 13.93
CA SER A 7 -33.27 -10.16 12.80
C SER A 7 -33.76 -9.30 11.64
N VAL A 8 -32.90 -8.43 11.10
CA VAL A 8 -33.19 -7.65 9.90
C VAL A 8 -32.51 -8.38 8.74
N THR A 9 -33.30 -9.06 7.92
CA THR A 9 -32.83 -9.74 6.71
C THR A 9 -32.98 -8.83 5.50
N PHE A 10 -32.33 -9.17 4.40
CA PHE A 10 -32.53 -8.47 3.12
C PHE A 10 -34.01 -8.45 2.72
N ALA A 11 -34.71 -9.59 2.82
CA ALA A 11 -36.14 -9.69 2.52
C ALA A 11 -37.05 -8.83 3.43
N ASP A 12 -36.60 -8.46 4.63
CA ASP A 12 -37.38 -7.60 5.54
C ASP A 12 -37.33 -6.12 5.13
N VAL A 13 -36.28 -5.69 4.43
CA VAL A 13 -36.02 -4.27 4.13
C VAL A 13 -36.08 -3.92 2.65
N MET A 14 -35.86 -4.90 1.77
CA MET A 14 -35.97 -4.72 0.33
C MET A 14 -37.27 -5.31 -0.19
N ASP A 15 -37.99 -4.54 -1.01
CA ASP A 15 -39.05 -5.10 -1.85
C ASP A 15 -38.47 -6.13 -2.83
N SER A 16 -39.32 -6.97 -3.42
CA SER A 16 -38.87 -7.97 -4.39
C SER A 16 -38.07 -7.33 -5.53
N VAL A 17 -36.76 -7.65 -5.56
CA VAL A 17 -35.82 -7.19 -6.60
C VAL A 17 -35.40 -8.36 -7.47
N ASP A 18 -35.36 -8.13 -8.79
CA ASP A 18 -35.14 -9.19 -9.79
C ASP A 18 -33.67 -9.38 -10.20
N GLY A 19 -32.75 -8.59 -9.63
CA GLY A 19 -31.32 -8.65 -9.91
C GLY A 19 -30.91 -8.14 -11.30
N LYS A 20 -31.79 -7.45 -12.05
CA LYS A 20 -31.44 -6.95 -13.39
C LYS A 20 -30.66 -5.63 -13.40
N SER A 21 -30.64 -4.93 -12.27
CA SER A 21 -29.94 -3.66 -12.06
C SER A 21 -29.04 -3.74 -10.82
N ASP A 22 -28.46 -2.61 -10.44
CA ASP A 22 -27.74 -2.47 -9.18
C ASP A 22 -28.66 -2.70 -7.98
N ILE A 23 -28.10 -3.27 -6.93
CA ILE A 23 -28.75 -3.47 -5.63
C ILE A 23 -27.86 -2.85 -4.57
N ASP A 24 -28.40 -1.86 -3.86
CA ASP A 24 -27.75 -1.25 -2.70
C ASP A 24 -28.61 -1.48 -1.46
N CYS A 25 -28.08 -2.30 -0.55
CA CYS A 25 -28.63 -2.57 0.77
C CYS A 25 -27.63 -2.20 1.89
N SER A 26 -26.74 -1.24 1.61
CA SER A 26 -25.75 -0.78 2.58
C SER A 26 -26.37 -0.04 3.77
N ASN A 27 -25.72 -0.14 4.93
CA ASN A 27 -26.08 0.60 6.15
C ASN A 27 -27.51 0.40 6.66
N MET A 28 -28.16 -0.72 6.34
CA MET A 28 -29.54 -1.04 6.74
C MET A 28 -29.63 -1.81 8.06
N GLY A 29 -28.49 -2.15 8.68
CA GLY A 29 -28.42 -2.95 9.89
C GLY A 29 -28.72 -4.42 9.67
N LEU A 30 -28.49 -4.92 8.45
CA LEU A 30 -28.71 -6.31 8.07
C LEU A 30 -27.85 -7.26 8.89
N ILE A 31 -28.42 -8.41 9.25
CA ILE A 31 -27.69 -9.53 9.83
C ILE A 31 -27.62 -10.76 8.90
N SER A 32 -28.40 -10.76 7.82
CA SER A 32 -28.43 -11.82 6.82
C SER A 32 -28.84 -11.28 5.46
N LEU A 33 -28.32 -11.88 4.39
CA LEU A 33 -28.69 -11.62 3.01
C LEU A 33 -29.83 -12.53 2.50
N GLU A 34 -30.49 -13.29 3.39
CA GLU A 34 -31.62 -14.14 3.02
C GLU A 34 -32.67 -13.40 2.18
N GLY A 35 -33.01 -13.98 1.03
CA GLY A 35 -33.94 -13.41 0.06
C GLY A 35 -33.30 -12.56 -1.04
N CYS A 36 -31.97 -12.41 -1.08
CA CYS A 36 -31.31 -11.81 -2.23
C CYS A 36 -31.53 -12.66 -3.50
N PRO A 37 -31.61 -12.03 -4.68
CA PRO A 37 -31.60 -12.77 -5.95
C PRO A 37 -30.25 -13.49 -6.13
N GLU A 38 -30.27 -14.72 -6.66
CA GLU A 38 -29.04 -15.51 -6.89
C GLU A 38 -28.07 -14.86 -7.89
N LYS A 39 -28.57 -13.99 -8.77
CA LYS A 39 -27.80 -13.35 -9.85
C LYS A 39 -28.09 -11.87 -9.90
N VAL A 40 -27.02 -11.07 -9.97
CA VAL A 40 -27.09 -9.61 -10.10
C VAL A 40 -26.33 -9.17 -11.33
N LYS A 41 -27.01 -8.49 -12.26
CA LYS A 41 -26.41 -7.99 -13.51
C LYS A 41 -25.64 -6.68 -13.33
N GLY A 42 -25.94 -5.92 -12.28
CA GLY A 42 -25.26 -4.69 -11.92
C GLY A 42 -24.32 -4.86 -10.73
N HIS A 43 -24.15 -3.79 -9.97
CA HIS A 43 -23.40 -3.75 -8.71
C HIS A 43 -24.24 -4.31 -7.55
N PHE A 44 -23.60 -4.95 -6.57
CA PHE A 44 -24.24 -5.39 -5.33
C PHE A 44 -23.48 -4.84 -4.13
N ASN A 45 -24.11 -3.94 -3.39
CA ASN A 45 -23.53 -3.29 -2.21
C ASN A 45 -24.29 -3.67 -0.94
N CYS A 46 -23.65 -4.44 -0.07
CA CYS A 46 -24.16 -4.80 1.26
C CYS A 46 -23.27 -4.27 2.40
N SER A 47 -22.47 -3.24 2.14
CA SER A 47 -21.52 -2.66 3.09
C SER A 47 -22.17 -2.03 4.34
N GLY A 48 -21.40 -1.86 5.41
CA GLY A 48 -21.83 -1.12 6.60
C GLY A 48 -22.95 -1.77 7.40
N ASN A 49 -23.06 -3.10 7.34
CA ASN A 49 -24.10 -3.87 8.01
C ASN A 49 -23.51 -4.65 9.21
N LYS A 50 -24.24 -5.67 9.70
CA LYS A 50 -23.85 -6.54 10.82
C LYS A 50 -23.77 -8.00 10.37
N LEU A 51 -23.44 -8.22 9.09
CA LEU A 51 -23.33 -9.56 8.52
C LEU A 51 -22.13 -10.29 9.12
N THR A 52 -22.31 -11.57 9.47
CA THR A 52 -21.23 -12.45 9.93
C THR A 52 -20.80 -13.48 8.89
N THR A 53 -21.68 -13.77 7.92
CA THR A 53 -21.43 -14.57 6.71
C THR A 53 -22.12 -13.89 5.52
N LEU A 54 -21.82 -14.33 4.29
CA LEU A 54 -22.50 -13.87 3.08
C LEU A 54 -23.62 -14.82 2.64
N ASP A 55 -24.06 -15.73 3.53
CA ASP A 55 -25.11 -16.70 3.21
C ASP A 55 -26.42 -16.02 2.81
N GLY A 56 -27.05 -16.59 1.79
CA GLY A 56 -28.22 -16.01 1.15
C GLY A 56 -27.91 -14.91 0.14
N GLY A 57 -26.64 -14.47 0.01
CA GLY A 57 -26.20 -13.49 -0.98
C GLY A 57 -26.19 -14.01 -2.42
N PRO A 58 -25.98 -13.10 -3.40
CA PRO A 58 -25.91 -13.46 -4.82
C PRO A 58 -24.66 -14.31 -5.11
N LYS A 59 -24.83 -15.34 -5.94
CA LYS A 59 -23.74 -16.23 -6.37
C LYS A 59 -22.98 -15.74 -7.58
N ASN A 60 -23.59 -14.86 -8.38
CA ASN A 60 -22.99 -14.30 -9.59
C ASN A 60 -23.28 -12.80 -9.63
N VAL A 61 -22.23 -11.98 -9.70
CA VAL A 61 -22.34 -10.52 -9.77
C VAL A 61 -21.51 -10.02 -10.95
N LYS A 62 -22.15 -9.33 -11.89
CA LYS A 62 -21.45 -8.83 -13.10
C LYS A 62 -20.81 -7.45 -12.90
N GLY A 63 -21.31 -6.65 -11.98
CA GLY A 63 -20.66 -5.41 -11.57
C GLY A 63 -19.72 -5.67 -10.40
N ASP A 64 -19.66 -4.68 -9.51
CA ASP A 64 -18.87 -4.73 -8.30
C ASP A 64 -19.63 -5.44 -7.18
N PHE A 65 -18.89 -6.09 -6.30
CA PHE A 65 -19.41 -6.68 -5.08
C PHE A 65 -18.74 -6.03 -3.87
N ASN A 66 -19.52 -5.29 -3.09
CA ASN A 66 -19.03 -4.62 -1.90
C ASN A 66 -19.72 -5.16 -0.64
N CYS A 67 -18.95 -5.83 0.21
CA CYS A 67 -19.37 -6.32 1.53
C CYS A 67 -18.56 -5.72 2.69
N SER A 68 -17.89 -4.58 2.47
CA SER A 68 -17.01 -3.98 3.48
C SER A 68 -17.74 -3.42 4.69
N GLY A 69 -17.01 -3.25 5.80
CA GLY A 69 -17.57 -2.65 7.02
C GLY A 69 -18.66 -3.52 7.67
N ASN A 70 -18.43 -4.83 7.74
CA ASN A 70 -19.33 -5.81 8.34
C ASN A 70 -18.62 -6.53 9.51
N LEU A 71 -19.21 -7.63 9.98
CA LEU A 71 -18.65 -8.51 11.02
C LEU A 71 -18.25 -9.88 10.44
N LEU A 72 -17.91 -9.94 9.15
CA LEU A 72 -17.65 -11.19 8.45
C LEU A 72 -16.42 -11.86 9.03
N THR A 73 -16.55 -13.13 9.40
CA THR A 73 -15.41 -14.00 9.77
C THR A 73 -15.04 -14.99 8.67
N THR A 74 -15.87 -15.08 7.64
CA THR A 74 -15.71 -15.93 6.45
C THR A 74 -16.35 -15.25 5.24
N LEU A 75 -15.88 -15.55 4.04
CA LEU A 75 -16.53 -15.17 2.77
C LEU A 75 -17.51 -16.26 2.28
N GLU A 76 -17.73 -17.31 3.06
CA GLU A 76 -18.74 -18.34 2.77
C GLU A 76 -20.09 -17.69 2.46
N GLY A 77 -20.72 -18.18 1.41
CA GLY A 77 -21.96 -17.61 0.90
C GLY A 77 -21.78 -16.55 -0.19
N GLY A 78 -20.57 -15.99 -0.35
CA GLY A 78 -20.24 -14.96 -1.34
C GLY A 78 -20.34 -15.40 -2.80
N PRO A 79 -20.17 -14.45 -3.76
CA PRO A 79 -20.21 -14.75 -5.18
C PRO A 79 -18.99 -15.57 -5.62
N GLU A 80 -19.20 -16.50 -6.55
CA GLU A 80 -18.11 -17.31 -7.14
C GLU A 80 -17.37 -16.55 -8.24
N GLU A 81 -18.09 -15.68 -8.97
CA GLU A 81 -17.60 -14.87 -10.08
C GLU A 81 -18.01 -13.40 -9.88
N VAL A 82 -17.02 -12.51 -9.95
CA VAL A 82 -17.19 -11.05 -9.96
C VAL A 82 -16.38 -10.46 -11.11
N THR A 83 -17.05 -9.75 -12.02
CA THR A 83 -16.37 -9.14 -13.19
C THR A 83 -16.06 -7.65 -13.01
N GLY A 84 -16.42 -7.05 -11.88
CA GLY A 84 -15.97 -5.73 -11.46
C GLY A 84 -15.03 -5.83 -10.25
N ASP A 85 -15.16 -4.87 -9.34
CA ASP A 85 -14.37 -4.79 -8.11
C ASP A 85 -14.93 -5.71 -7.01
N TYR A 86 -14.06 -6.20 -6.13
CA TYR A 86 -14.41 -6.99 -4.97
C TYR A 86 -13.84 -6.36 -3.69
N ASP A 87 -14.72 -5.78 -2.87
CA ASP A 87 -14.36 -5.15 -1.60
C ASP A 87 -14.93 -5.92 -0.40
N CYS A 88 -14.05 -6.62 0.33
CA CYS A 88 -14.35 -7.25 1.60
C CYS A 88 -13.59 -6.61 2.78
N SER A 89 -13.15 -5.36 2.62
CA SER A 89 -12.38 -4.65 3.64
C SER A 89 -13.15 -4.41 4.94
N ASN A 90 -12.43 -4.10 6.01
CA ASN A 90 -13.00 -3.70 7.31
C ASN A 90 -13.98 -4.73 7.87
N ASN A 91 -13.51 -5.98 7.98
CA ASN A 91 -14.25 -7.13 8.51
C ASN A 91 -13.39 -7.84 9.58
N HIS A 92 -13.76 -9.07 9.95
CA HIS A 92 -13.06 -9.89 10.94
C HIS A 92 -12.48 -11.17 10.31
N LEU A 93 -12.15 -11.12 9.02
CA LEU A 93 -11.62 -12.27 8.28
C LEU A 93 -10.22 -12.64 8.79
N THR A 94 -9.96 -13.93 8.98
CA THR A 94 -8.63 -14.45 9.35
C THR A 94 -7.92 -15.17 8.21
N THR A 95 -8.68 -15.58 7.19
CA THR A 95 -8.24 -16.17 5.93
C THR A 95 -9.07 -15.61 4.77
N LEU A 96 -8.65 -15.85 3.52
CA LEU A 96 -9.42 -15.57 2.31
C LEU A 96 -10.10 -16.83 1.75
N GLU A 97 -10.45 -17.78 2.62
CA GLU A 97 -11.28 -18.91 2.19
C GLU A 97 -12.61 -18.41 1.63
N TYR A 98 -13.08 -19.09 0.59
CA TYR A 98 -14.27 -18.77 -0.19
C TYR A 98 -14.18 -17.49 -1.01
N CYS A 99 -12.97 -16.92 -1.20
CA CYS A 99 -12.79 -15.80 -2.11
C CYS A 99 -13.24 -16.16 -3.56
N PRO A 100 -13.70 -15.18 -4.34
CA PRO A 100 -14.11 -15.41 -5.73
C PRO A 100 -12.95 -15.98 -6.55
N ALA A 101 -13.28 -16.82 -7.53
CA ALA A 101 -12.27 -17.42 -8.39
C ALA A 101 -11.62 -16.40 -9.33
N PHE A 102 -12.33 -15.32 -9.62
CA PHE A 102 -11.96 -14.33 -10.61
C PHE A 102 -12.49 -12.96 -10.23
N VAL A 103 -11.62 -11.95 -10.36
CA VAL A 103 -11.90 -10.52 -10.17
C VAL A 103 -11.16 -9.78 -11.29
N MET A 104 -11.91 -9.02 -12.11
CA MET A 104 -11.35 -8.26 -13.24
C MET A 104 -11.07 -6.79 -12.90
N GLY A 105 -11.53 -6.32 -11.74
CA GLY A 105 -11.26 -4.99 -11.25
C GLY A 105 -10.28 -5.02 -10.08
N ASP A 106 -10.58 -4.18 -9.09
CA ASP A 106 -9.83 -4.06 -7.86
C ASP A 106 -10.23 -5.17 -6.86
N PHE A 107 -9.27 -5.62 -6.06
CA PHE A 107 -9.51 -6.52 -4.94
C PHE A 107 -9.00 -5.92 -3.64
N SER A 108 -9.92 -5.66 -2.72
CA SER A 108 -9.62 -5.10 -1.41
C SER A 108 -10.05 -6.04 -0.28
N CYS A 109 -9.07 -6.49 0.51
CA CYS A 109 -9.27 -7.22 1.77
C CYS A 109 -8.66 -6.48 2.97
N ALA A 110 -8.46 -5.16 2.84
CA ALA A 110 -7.82 -4.32 3.84
C ALA A 110 -8.55 -4.29 5.19
N GLY A 111 -7.85 -4.00 6.28
CA GLY A 111 -8.49 -3.79 7.59
C GLY A 111 -9.18 -5.03 8.17
N ASN A 112 -8.59 -6.21 7.97
CA ASN A 112 -9.08 -7.48 8.49
C ASN A 112 -8.10 -8.05 9.54
N LEU A 113 -8.24 -9.32 9.89
CA LEU A 113 -7.36 -10.05 10.81
C LEU A 113 -6.57 -11.15 10.07
N LEU A 114 -6.32 -10.95 8.76
CA LEU A 114 -5.71 -11.97 7.91
C LEU A 114 -4.29 -12.26 8.38
N THR A 115 -3.99 -13.55 8.53
CA THR A 115 -2.61 -14.03 8.81
C THR A 115 -1.94 -14.63 7.57
N THR A 116 -2.73 -14.89 6.53
CA THR A 116 -2.32 -15.44 5.24
C THR A 116 -3.26 -14.93 4.14
N LEU A 117 -2.74 -14.80 2.92
CA LEU A 117 -3.55 -14.55 1.71
C LEU A 117 -3.92 -15.87 1.01
N GLN A 118 -3.41 -17.01 1.48
CA GLN A 118 -3.88 -18.31 1.02
C GLN A 118 -5.34 -18.52 1.43
N GLY A 119 -6.13 -19.05 0.50
CA GLY A 119 -7.51 -19.41 0.72
C GLY A 119 -7.94 -20.49 -0.27
N GLU A 120 -8.96 -21.26 0.09
CA GLU A 120 -9.65 -22.14 -0.86
C GLU A 120 -10.67 -21.31 -1.66
N ILE A 121 -10.67 -21.44 -2.98
CA ILE A 121 -11.57 -20.71 -3.85
C ILE A 121 -12.98 -21.34 -3.83
N SER A 122 -14.01 -20.51 -3.79
CA SER A 122 -15.40 -20.93 -4.04
C SER A 122 -15.58 -21.34 -5.50
N SER A 123 -15.23 -22.57 -5.86
CA SER A 123 -15.55 -23.10 -7.20
C SER A 123 -16.37 -24.38 -7.07
N GLY A 124 -17.61 -24.36 -7.59
CA GLY A 124 -18.58 -25.46 -7.48
C GLY A 124 -18.17 -26.80 -8.11
N LYS A 125 -16.98 -26.93 -8.73
CA LYS A 125 -16.46 -28.20 -9.26
C LYS A 125 -14.92 -28.28 -9.17
N SER A 126 -14.46 -29.17 -8.28
CA SER A 126 -13.08 -29.65 -8.11
C SER A 126 -12.11 -28.71 -7.37
N ILE A 127 -11.78 -29.14 -6.14
CA ILE A 127 -10.81 -28.54 -5.22
C ILE A 127 -9.43 -28.46 -5.90
N LYS A 128 -9.03 -27.25 -6.28
CA LYS A 128 -7.61 -26.92 -6.47
C LYS A 128 -7.24 -25.94 -5.37
N ARG A 129 -6.24 -26.32 -4.57
CA ARG A 129 -5.47 -25.35 -3.77
C ARG A 129 -4.77 -24.42 -4.75
N ALA A 130 -5.43 -23.33 -5.11
CA ALA A 130 -4.84 -22.22 -5.83
C ALA A 130 -4.71 -21.06 -4.85
N SER A 131 -3.67 -20.25 -5.01
CA SER A 131 -3.62 -18.91 -4.41
C SER A 131 -4.91 -18.18 -4.75
N CYS A 132 -5.47 -17.43 -3.79
CA CYS A 132 -6.57 -16.52 -4.09
C CYS A 132 -6.06 -15.55 -5.17
N LEU A 133 -6.71 -15.52 -6.34
CA LEU A 133 -6.42 -14.64 -7.48
C LEU A 133 -4.96 -14.69 -7.97
N GLU A 134 -4.68 -15.50 -9.00
CA GLU A 134 -3.34 -15.51 -9.64
C GLU A 134 -2.98 -14.15 -10.29
N ILE A 135 -4.00 -13.44 -10.78
CA ILE A 135 -3.91 -12.15 -11.47
C ILE A 135 -5.02 -11.25 -10.93
N VAL A 136 -4.67 -9.99 -10.66
CA VAL A 136 -5.62 -8.89 -10.40
C VAL A 136 -5.38 -7.82 -11.46
N ASP A 137 -6.39 -7.52 -12.26
CA ASP A 137 -6.27 -6.57 -13.38
C ASP A 137 -6.20 -5.11 -12.89
N GLY A 138 -6.84 -4.80 -11.75
CA GLY A 138 -6.77 -3.50 -11.08
C GLY A 138 -5.83 -3.49 -9.87
N ASP A 139 -6.26 -2.81 -8.82
CA ASP A 139 -5.53 -2.64 -7.57
C ASP A 139 -5.69 -3.85 -6.63
N PHE A 140 -4.62 -4.19 -5.91
CA PHE A 140 -4.66 -5.21 -4.87
C PHE A 140 -4.29 -4.60 -3.51
N ASN A 141 -5.28 -4.53 -2.61
CA ASN A 141 -5.12 -3.95 -1.28
C ASN A 141 -5.35 -4.98 -0.17
N CYS A 142 -4.27 -5.36 0.51
CA CYS A 142 -4.28 -6.22 1.69
C CYS A 142 -3.74 -5.52 2.96
N SER A 143 -3.74 -4.19 2.96
CA SER A 143 -3.21 -3.38 4.05
C SER A 143 -3.96 -3.56 5.38
N GLY A 144 -3.31 -3.25 6.50
CA GLY A 144 -3.97 -3.23 7.81
C GLY A 144 -4.45 -4.62 8.26
N ASN A 145 -3.60 -5.63 8.10
CA ASN A 145 -3.86 -7.01 8.48
C ASN A 145 -2.79 -7.53 9.46
N GLN A 146 -2.70 -8.84 9.66
CA GLN A 146 -1.71 -9.51 10.51
C GLN A 146 -0.78 -10.42 9.70
N LEU A 147 -0.56 -10.10 8.42
CA LEU A 147 0.25 -10.90 7.52
C LEU A 147 1.71 -10.90 7.98
N THR A 148 2.33 -12.08 8.00
CA THR A 148 3.77 -12.23 8.30
C THR A 148 4.61 -12.51 7.06
N ASN A 149 3.96 -12.92 5.97
CA ASN A 149 4.51 -13.13 4.63
C ASN A 149 3.40 -12.89 3.59
N LEU A 150 3.76 -12.91 2.30
CA LEU A 150 2.84 -12.70 1.17
C LEU A 150 2.50 -14.01 0.43
N ASP A 151 2.59 -15.17 1.10
CA ASP A 151 2.12 -16.41 0.48
C ASP A 151 0.63 -16.31 0.12
N GLY A 152 0.30 -16.67 -1.11
CA GLY A 152 -1.05 -16.54 -1.66
C GLY A 152 -1.35 -15.19 -2.32
N SER A 153 -0.39 -14.25 -2.33
CA SER A 153 -0.48 -13.01 -3.10
C SER A 153 -0.64 -13.27 -4.61
N PRO A 154 -1.36 -12.39 -5.34
CA PRO A 154 -1.34 -12.41 -6.80
C PRO A 154 0.09 -12.28 -7.34
N GLN A 155 0.33 -12.88 -8.50
CA GLN A 155 1.65 -12.83 -9.16
C GLN A 155 1.78 -11.63 -10.09
N ILE A 156 0.65 -11.12 -10.60
CA ILE A 156 0.54 -9.96 -11.48
C ILE A 156 -0.56 -9.06 -10.92
N VAL A 157 -0.24 -7.78 -10.74
CA VAL A 157 -1.19 -6.72 -10.36
C VAL A 157 -1.11 -5.63 -11.42
N GLY A 158 -2.25 -5.35 -12.06
CA GLY A 158 -2.35 -4.38 -13.16
C GLY A 158 -2.47 -2.93 -12.72
N GLY A 159 -2.75 -2.68 -11.43
CA GLY A 159 -2.72 -1.38 -10.79
C GLY A 159 -1.73 -1.33 -9.62
N ASP A 160 -2.18 -0.76 -8.51
CA ASP A 160 -1.43 -0.56 -7.28
C ASP A 160 -1.43 -1.80 -6.39
N PHE A 161 -0.36 -2.01 -5.65
CA PHE A 161 -0.27 -3.07 -4.63
C PHE A 161 0.05 -2.44 -3.28
N ASP A 162 -0.92 -2.52 -2.36
CA ASP A 162 -0.75 -2.09 -0.97
C ASP A 162 -0.77 -3.27 0.03
N CYS A 163 0.38 -3.56 0.63
CA CYS A 163 0.53 -4.48 1.77
C CYS A 163 0.97 -3.77 3.05
N SER A 164 0.72 -2.47 3.15
CA SER A 164 1.11 -1.66 4.30
C SER A 164 0.46 -2.10 5.60
N ASN A 165 1.05 -1.69 6.73
CA ASN A 165 0.52 -1.89 8.08
C ASN A 165 0.21 -3.36 8.38
N ASN A 166 1.21 -4.22 8.14
CA ASN A 166 1.18 -5.65 8.43
C ASN A 166 2.36 -6.02 9.35
N GLN A 167 2.68 -7.31 9.47
CA GLN A 167 3.79 -7.82 10.26
C GLN A 167 4.85 -8.50 9.37
N LEU A 168 4.96 -8.08 8.10
CA LEU A 168 5.85 -8.70 7.12
C LEU A 168 7.31 -8.56 7.54
N THR A 169 8.05 -9.67 7.46
CA THR A 169 9.50 -9.70 7.71
C THR A 169 10.33 -9.85 6.43
N SER A 170 9.69 -10.31 5.35
CA SER A 170 10.23 -10.36 3.99
C SER A 170 9.16 -10.02 2.96
N LEU A 171 9.59 -9.67 1.75
CA LEU A 171 8.72 -9.51 0.58
C LEU A 171 8.82 -10.74 -0.34
N GLU A 172 9.35 -11.87 0.14
CA GLU A 172 9.32 -13.09 -0.65
C GLU A 172 7.87 -13.41 -1.02
N LYS A 173 7.66 -13.91 -2.25
CA LYS A 173 6.34 -14.30 -2.78
C LYS A 173 5.40 -13.13 -3.10
N CYS A 174 5.90 -11.89 -3.00
CA CYS A 174 5.24 -10.73 -3.58
C CYS A 174 5.05 -10.90 -5.10
N ALA A 175 4.11 -10.13 -5.66
CA ALA A 175 3.92 -10.01 -7.09
C ALA A 175 5.22 -9.65 -7.81
N VAL A 176 5.42 -10.25 -8.99
CA VAL A 176 6.66 -10.05 -9.76
C VAL A 176 6.59 -8.75 -10.57
N VAL A 177 5.38 -8.40 -11.02
CA VAL A 177 5.08 -7.23 -11.86
C VAL A 177 3.92 -6.47 -11.25
N ILE A 178 4.14 -5.16 -11.06
CA ILE A 178 3.16 -4.21 -10.54
C ILE A 178 3.22 -3.00 -11.45
N ALA A 179 2.10 -2.66 -12.09
CA ALA A 179 2.07 -1.60 -13.10
C ALA A 179 1.84 -0.21 -12.50
N GLY A 180 1.27 -0.12 -11.29
CA GLY A 180 1.10 1.12 -10.54
C GLY A 180 2.13 1.29 -9.43
N ASP A 181 1.66 1.74 -8.27
CA ASP A 181 2.40 2.00 -7.05
C ASP A 181 2.60 0.71 -6.23
N PHE A 182 3.68 0.67 -5.45
CA PHE A 182 3.93 -0.40 -4.48
C PHE A 182 4.18 0.17 -3.09
N SER A 183 3.31 -0.20 -2.15
CA SER A 183 3.40 0.19 -0.74
C SER A 183 3.59 -1.03 0.16
N CYS A 184 4.68 -1.04 0.92
CA CYS A 184 4.94 -1.99 2.00
C CYS A 184 5.23 -1.28 3.34
N THR A 185 4.73 -0.06 3.47
CA THR A 185 4.93 0.82 4.63
C THR A 185 4.45 0.21 5.94
N GLY A 186 5.12 0.49 7.05
CA GLY A 186 4.62 0.09 8.37
C GLY A 186 4.66 -1.42 8.60
N ASN A 187 5.77 -2.06 8.22
CA ASN A 187 6.01 -3.49 8.39
C ASN A 187 7.26 -3.72 9.27
N GLN A 188 7.77 -4.96 9.30
CA GLN A 188 8.96 -5.34 10.06
C GLN A 188 10.12 -5.78 9.14
N LEU A 189 10.16 -5.25 7.92
CA LEU A 189 11.13 -5.64 6.89
C LEU A 189 12.54 -5.21 7.31
N VAL A 190 13.49 -6.13 7.22
CA VAL A 190 14.93 -5.88 7.44
C VAL A 190 15.72 -5.74 6.14
N SER A 191 15.12 -6.16 5.02
CA SER A 191 15.66 -6.02 3.67
C SER A 191 14.52 -5.96 2.65
N LEU A 192 14.81 -5.52 1.43
CA LEU A 192 13.86 -5.50 0.32
C LEU A 192 14.03 -6.70 -0.62
N TYR A 193 14.73 -7.77 -0.21
CA TYR A 193 14.77 -8.98 -1.03
C TYR A 193 13.35 -9.56 -1.18
N GLY A 194 12.99 -9.89 -2.42
CA GLY A 194 11.64 -10.33 -2.78
C GLY A 194 10.73 -9.20 -3.29
N ALA A 195 11.12 -7.93 -3.15
CA ALA A 195 10.40 -6.80 -3.73
C ALA A 195 10.16 -6.99 -5.25
N PRO A 196 9.09 -6.38 -5.79
CA PRO A 196 8.81 -6.40 -7.23
C PRO A 196 10.03 -5.92 -8.04
N ARG A 197 10.25 -6.54 -9.19
CA ARG A 197 11.43 -6.22 -10.03
C ARG A 197 11.31 -4.88 -10.73
N HIS A 198 10.07 -4.47 -11.00
CA HIS A 198 9.71 -3.22 -11.63
C HIS A 198 8.43 -2.70 -10.98
N VAL A 199 8.44 -1.40 -10.67
CA VAL A 199 7.30 -0.62 -10.21
C VAL A 199 7.26 0.61 -11.09
N ALA A 200 6.15 0.81 -11.80
CA ALA A 200 6.00 1.90 -12.75
C ALA A 200 5.55 3.20 -12.08
N GLY A 201 4.99 3.12 -10.88
CA GLY A 201 4.65 4.27 -10.05
C GLY A 201 5.65 4.51 -8.92
N ASP A 202 5.10 4.85 -7.77
CA ASP A 202 5.80 5.15 -6.52
C ASP A 202 6.16 3.87 -5.77
N PHE A 203 7.27 3.90 -5.02
CA PHE A 203 7.72 2.81 -4.17
C PHE A 203 7.88 3.30 -2.73
N ASP A 204 6.99 2.86 -1.84
CA ASP A 204 7.03 3.22 -0.43
C ASP A 204 7.37 2.01 0.45
N CYS A 205 8.55 2.07 1.07
CA CYS A 205 9.01 1.11 2.08
C CYS A 205 9.31 1.80 3.42
N SER A 206 8.69 2.94 3.67
CA SER A 206 8.88 3.70 4.91
C SER A 206 8.39 2.93 6.14
N ARG A 207 8.81 3.37 7.33
CA ARG A 207 8.38 2.80 8.62
C ARG A 207 8.61 1.28 8.70
N ASN A 208 9.84 0.87 8.41
CA ASN A 208 10.30 -0.52 8.49
C ASN A 208 11.58 -0.58 9.35
N LYS A 209 12.30 -1.71 9.31
CA LYS A 209 13.57 -1.93 10.03
C LYS A 209 14.73 -2.12 9.05
N LEU A 210 14.69 -1.46 7.90
CA LEU A 210 15.66 -1.66 6.82
C LEU A 210 17.03 -1.10 7.23
N LEU A 211 18.08 -1.92 7.08
CA LEU A 211 19.48 -1.50 7.31
C LEU A 211 20.16 -0.97 6.04
N SER A 212 19.66 -1.37 4.87
CA SER A 212 20.07 -0.90 3.54
C SER A 212 18.93 -1.11 2.54
N LEU A 213 19.03 -0.49 1.37
CA LEU A 213 18.06 -0.64 0.28
C LEU A 213 18.36 -1.81 -0.67
N LYS A 214 19.21 -2.76 -0.27
CA LYS A 214 19.48 -3.95 -1.08
C LYS A 214 18.19 -4.74 -1.30
N GLY A 215 17.98 -5.14 -2.55
CA GLY A 215 16.77 -5.84 -2.99
C GLY A 215 15.68 -4.92 -3.53
N SER A 216 15.82 -3.60 -3.38
CA SER A 216 14.90 -2.63 -3.98
C SER A 216 14.83 -2.78 -5.51
N PRO A 217 13.74 -2.34 -6.15
CA PRO A 217 13.67 -2.30 -7.60
C PRO A 217 14.80 -1.41 -8.16
N LYS A 218 15.38 -1.84 -9.29
CA LYS A 218 16.44 -1.07 -9.96
C LYS A 218 15.94 0.27 -10.50
N LYS A 219 14.65 0.34 -10.81
CA LYS A 219 13.97 1.49 -11.38
C LYS A 219 12.58 1.58 -10.74
N ALA A 220 12.32 2.71 -10.10
CA ALA A 220 11.00 3.21 -9.76
C ALA A 220 10.82 4.49 -10.59
N ASP A 221 9.75 4.57 -11.37
CA ASP A 221 9.54 5.70 -12.27
C ASP A 221 8.92 6.91 -11.55
N GLY A 222 8.26 6.67 -10.41
CA GLY A 222 7.75 7.66 -9.49
C GLY A 222 8.71 8.02 -8.35
N ASP A 223 8.11 8.35 -7.21
CA ASP A 223 8.75 8.75 -5.96
C ASP A 223 9.20 7.50 -5.19
N PHE A 224 10.34 7.60 -4.50
CA PHE A 224 10.87 6.49 -3.69
C PHE A 224 11.00 6.94 -2.24
N ASN A 225 10.16 6.38 -1.38
CA ASN A 225 10.13 6.69 0.05
C ASN A 225 10.69 5.53 0.86
N CYS A 226 11.79 5.80 1.57
CA CYS A 226 12.42 4.89 2.52
C CYS A 226 12.62 5.53 3.90
N SER A 227 11.84 6.56 4.19
CA SER A 227 11.89 7.28 5.45
C SER A 227 11.58 6.40 6.66
N SER A 228 11.97 6.84 7.86
CA SER A 228 11.65 6.16 9.12
C SER A 228 12.10 4.69 9.13
N ASN A 229 13.38 4.46 8.87
CA ASN A 229 14.01 3.14 8.86
C ASN A 229 15.30 3.17 9.70
N GLU A 230 16.09 2.10 9.65
CA GLU A 230 17.38 1.98 10.32
C GLU A 230 18.56 2.06 9.33
N LEU A 231 18.39 2.79 8.22
CA LEU A 231 19.37 2.81 7.14
C LEU A 231 20.67 3.47 7.61
N THR A 232 21.77 2.73 7.49
CA THR A 232 23.13 3.25 7.72
C THR A 232 23.85 3.59 6.41
N SER A 233 23.31 3.13 5.27
CA SER A 233 23.76 3.50 3.94
C SER A 233 22.64 3.38 2.92
N LEU A 234 22.70 4.19 1.85
CA LEU A 234 21.79 4.10 0.71
C LEU A 234 22.17 2.99 -0.29
N LYS A 235 23.01 2.03 0.09
CA LYS A 235 23.42 0.95 -0.82
C LYS A 235 22.19 0.18 -1.29
N GLY A 236 22.00 0.13 -2.62
CA GLY A 236 20.88 -0.55 -3.24
C GLY A 236 19.72 0.37 -3.59
N ALA A 237 19.82 1.69 -3.35
CA ALA A 237 18.86 2.65 -3.86
C ALA A 237 18.74 2.59 -5.39
N PRO A 238 17.58 2.95 -5.96
CA PRO A 238 17.43 3.15 -7.40
C PRO A 238 18.40 4.23 -7.92
N GLU A 239 18.80 4.12 -9.19
CA GLU A 239 19.75 5.07 -9.80
C GLU A 239 19.10 6.41 -10.17
N GLU A 240 17.83 6.37 -10.55
CA GLU A 240 17.03 7.51 -11.00
C GLU A 240 15.62 7.40 -10.41
N VAL A 241 15.12 8.50 -9.86
CA VAL A 241 13.79 8.62 -9.26
C VAL A 241 13.20 10.00 -9.54
N LYS A 242 11.87 10.13 -9.38
CA LYS A 242 11.21 11.43 -9.41
C LYS A 242 11.55 12.18 -8.12
N ALA A 243 11.05 11.79 -6.95
CA ALA A 243 11.51 12.26 -5.65
C ALA A 243 12.17 11.15 -4.83
N PHE A 244 12.99 11.53 -3.85
CA PHE A 244 13.65 10.59 -2.95
C PHE A 244 13.54 11.07 -1.50
N ASP A 245 12.91 10.26 -0.65
CA ASP A 245 12.83 10.51 0.78
C ASP A 245 13.58 9.41 1.54
N CYS A 246 14.68 9.80 2.19
CA CYS A 246 15.44 8.97 3.13
C CYS A 246 15.54 9.60 4.52
N SER A 247 14.57 10.46 4.86
CA SER A 247 14.48 11.12 6.16
C SER A 247 14.34 10.12 7.32
N HIS A 248 14.64 10.57 8.54
CA HIS A 248 14.48 9.76 9.76
C HIS A 248 15.18 8.40 9.68
N ASN A 249 16.50 8.44 9.46
CA ASN A 249 17.35 7.26 9.35
C ASN A 249 18.66 7.46 10.14
N GLN A 250 19.63 6.56 9.97
CA GLN A 250 20.93 6.60 10.64
C GLN A 250 22.08 6.85 9.65
N LEU A 251 21.81 7.60 8.57
CA LEU A 251 22.77 7.83 7.50
C LEU A 251 23.89 8.77 7.96
N THR A 252 25.13 8.38 7.70
CA THR A 252 26.32 9.23 7.90
C THR A 252 26.88 9.78 6.58
N SER A 253 26.38 9.29 5.45
CA SER A 253 26.73 9.76 4.10
C SER A 253 25.61 9.45 3.11
N LEU A 254 25.44 10.32 2.12
CA LEU A 254 24.51 10.15 1.00
C LEU A 254 25.10 9.32 -0.16
N LYS A 255 26.34 8.83 -0.04
CA LYS A 255 26.97 7.99 -1.07
C LYS A 255 26.09 6.77 -1.39
N ARG A 256 26.05 6.43 -2.68
CA ARG A 256 25.22 5.34 -3.25
C ARG A 256 23.71 5.60 -3.22
N GLY A 257 23.28 6.82 -2.89
CA GLY A 257 21.92 7.27 -3.18
C GLY A 257 21.71 7.53 -4.69
N PRO A 258 20.48 7.90 -5.09
CA PRO A 258 20.17 8.23 -6.47
C PRO A 258 20.99 9.43 -6.94
N GLU A 259 21.61 9.32 -8.12
CA GLU A 259 22.39 10.42 -8.71
C GLU A 259 21.49 11.41 -9.46
N LYS A 260 20.33 10.93 -9.93
CA LYS A 260 19.35 11.71 -10.70
C LYS A 260 18.02 11.74 -9.96
N VAL A 261 17.74 12.90 -9.37
CA VAL A 261 16.49 13.17 -8.67
C VAL A 261 15.81 14.33 -9.38
N LYS A 262 14.62 14.09 -9.93
CA LYS A 262 13.93 15.06 -10.80
C LYS A 262 13.04 16.03 -10.03
N GLY A 263 12.63 15.68 -8.83
CA GLY A 263 11.73 16.40 -7.94
C GLY A 263 12.44 16.70 -6.63
N ASP A 264 11.85 16.28 -5.52
CA ASP A 264 12.30 16.59 -4.17
C ASP A 264 13.36 15.59 -3.66
N PHE A 265 14.21 16.06 -2.74
CA PHE A 265 15.18 15.22 -2.05
C PHE A 265 15.15 15.53 -0.55
N ASP A 266 14.66 14.59 0.25
CA ASP A 266 14.63 14.70 1.70
C ASP A 266 15.61 13.72 2.35
N CYS A 267 16.60 14.25 3.04
CA CYS A 267 17.54 13.51 3.89
C CYS A 267 17.58 14.06 5.32
N SER A 268 16.49 14.70 5.76
CA SER A 268 16.38 15.26 7.09
C SER A 268 16.44 14.20 8.19
N SER A 269 16.69 14.62 9.43
CA SER A 269 16.70 13.74 10.61
C SER A 269 17.60 12.52 10.44
N ASN A 270 18.89 12.77 10.17
CA ASN A 270 19.93 11.76 9.96
C ASN A 270 21.19 12.13 10.77
N GLN A 271 22.31 11.43 10.51
CA GLN A 271 23.59 11.65 11.18
C GLN A 271 24.65 12.20 10.20
N LEU A 272 24.23 12.95 9.18
CA LEU A 272 25.11 13.46 8.15
C LEU A 272 26.00 14.57 8.71
N THR A 273 27.31 14.46 8.49
CA THR A 273 28.28 15.53 8.80
C THR A 273 28.66 16.37 7.59
N SER A 274 28.33 15.89 6.39
CA SER A 274 28.42 16.61 5.13
C SER A 274 27.39 16.06 4.14
N LEU A 275 27.05 16.83 3.11
CA LEU A 275 26.16 16.39 2.03
C LEU A 275 26.91 15.64 0.91
N LYS A 276 28.17 15.21 1.15
CA LYS A 276 28.99 14.50 0.16
C LYS A 276 28.32 13.19 -0.27
N GLY A 277 28.21 13.00 -1.59
CA GLY A 277 27.55 11.86 -2.22
C GLY A 277 26.08 12.06 -2.56
N GLY A 278 25.48 13.19 -2.18
CA GLY A 278 24.12 13.55 -2.59
C GLY A 278 24.00 13.97 -4.07
N PRO A 279 22.77 14.23 -4.54
CA PRO A 279 22.51 14.62 -5.93
C PRO A 279 23.19 15.95 -6.27
N LYS A 280 23.58 16.12 -7.54
CA LYS A 280 24.22 17.36 -8.02
C LYS A 280 23.22 18.49 -8.29
N LYS A 281 21.99 18.12 -8.66
CA LYS A 281 20.90 19.03 -8.99
C LYS A 281 19.59 18.44 -8.49
N VAL A 282 18.75 19.28 -7.92
CA VAL A 282 17.40 18.94 -7.46
C VAL A 282 16.45 20.00 -8.00
N LYS A 283 15.33 19.61 -8.62
CA LYS A 283 14.37 20.59 -9.16
C LYS A 283 13.33 21.02 -8.13
N GLY A 284 12.97 20.11 -7.24
CA GLY A 284 12.09 20.40 -6.13
C GLY A 284 12.83 20.99 -4.94
N TYR A 285 12.36 20.70 -3.74
CA TYR A 285 13.04 21.10 -2.51
C TYR A 285 14.19 20.15 -2.15
N PHE A 286 15.14 20.67 -1.39
CA PHE A 286 16.20 19.88 -0.77
C PHE A 286 16.13 20.08 0.75
N ASN A 287 15.85 19.02 1.49
CA ASN A 287 15.75 19.06 2.94
C ASN A 287 16.87 18.24 3.60
N CYS A 288 17.73 18.91 4.36
CA CYS A 288 18.77 18.32 5.19
C CYS A 288 18.73 18.80 6.64
N SER A 289 17.55 19.20 7.13
CA SER A 289 17.38 19.59 8.53
C SER A 289 17.66 18.43 9.49
N GLY A 290 17.90 18.71 10.77
CA GLY A 290 18.05 17.68 11.79
C GLY A 290 19.25 16.75 11.55
N ASN A 291 20.39 17.31 11.15
CA ASN A 291 21.63 16.57 10.86
C ASN A 291 22.79 17.11 11.70
N GLN A 292 24.01 16.61 11.46
CA GLN A 292 25.22 17.03 12.15
C GLN A 292 26.17 17.80 11.22
N LEU A 293 25.62 18.57 10.27
CA LEU A 293 26.41 19.26 9.25
C LEU A 293 27.31 20.31 9.91
N THR A 294 28.61 20.23 9.60
CA THR A 294 29.61 21.24 10.00
C THR A 294 30.13 22.05 8.82
N SER A 295 29.75 21.67 7.60
CA SER A 295 30.06 22.40 6.38
C SER A 295 29.05 22.05 5.29
N LEU A 296 28.93 22.95 4.33
CA LEU A 296 28.17 22.72 3.08
C LEU A 296 29.05 22.14 1.96
N GLU A 297 30.22 21.59 2.29
CA GLU A 297 31.07 20.95 1.30
C GLU A 297 30.39 19.70 0.73
N CYS A 298 29.90 19.79 -0.51
CA CYS A 298 29.30 18.64 -1.17
C CYS A 298 29.31 18.73 -2.70
N GLY A 299 28.66 17.75 -3.34
CA GLY A 299 28.49 17.71 -4.79
C GLY A 299 27.27 18.46 -5.31
N LEU A 300 26.37 18.92 -4.43
CA LEU A 300 25.18 19.69 -4.81
C LEU A 300 25.61 21.03 -5.41
N LYS A 301 24.97 21.41 -6.52
CA LYS A 301 25.27 22.66 -7.23
C LYS A 301 24.06 23.59 -7.35
N LYS A 302 22.87 23.00 -7.51
CA LYS A 302 21.65 23.75 -7.81
C LYS A 302 20.43 23.09 -7.19
N VAL A 303 19.59 23.90 -6.56
CA VAL A 303 18.24 23.54 -6.12
C VAL A 303 17.28 24.56 -6.72
N GLU A 304 16.25 24.08 -7.42
CA GLU A 304 15.27 24.98 -8.05
C GLU A 304 14.07 25.31 -7.15
N GLY A 305 13.78 24.49 -6.15
CA GLY A 305 12.84 24.80 -5.08
C GLY A 305 13.53 25.33 -3.82
N ASP A 306 12.91 25.04 -2.68
CA ASP A 306 13.35 25.50 -1.37
C ASP A 306 14.53 24.67 -0.83
N PHE A 307 15.33 25.28 0.04
CA PHE A 307 16.44 24.62 0.71
C PHE A 307 16.26 24.70 2.22
N ILE A 308 16.10 23.55 2.86
CA ILE A 308 15.77 23.44 4.28
C ILE A 308 16.97 22.82 5.00
N CYS A 309 17.56 23.54 5.95
CA CYS A 309 18.77 23.11 6.67
C CYS A 309 18.78 23.53 8.15
N SER A 310 17.61 23.75 8.75
CA SER A 310 17.45 23.98 10.19
C SER A 310 18.02 22.82 11.02
N ASP A 311 18.19 23.05 12.34
CA ASP A 311 18.52 21.98 13.29
C ASP A 311 19.79 21.17 12.94
N ASN A 312 20.85 21.87 12.50
CA ASN A 312 22.16 21.28 12.25
C ASN A 312 23.15 21.59 13.37
N ALA A 313 24.20 20.76 13.51
CA ALA A 313 25.24 20.96 14.53
C ALA A 313 25.92 22.34 14.43
N MET A 314 26.05 22.88 13.21
CA MET A 314 26.37 24.29 12.98
C MET A 314 25.13 25.05 12.51
N PRO A 315 24.89 26.27 13.03
CA PRO A 315 23.91 27.18 12.44
C PRO A 315 24.39 27.54 11.02
N LEU A 316 23.66 27.06 10.02
CA LEU A 316 23.91 27.40 8.63
C LEU A 316 23.13 28.68 8.32
N THR A 317 23.79 29.73 7.87
CA THR A 317 23.07 30.97 7.49
C THR A 317 22.63 30.92 6.04
N GLU A 318 21.60 31.70 5.69
CA GLU A 318 21.19 31.88 4.30
C GLU A 318 22.36 32.31 3.40
N GLU A 319 23.22 33.22 3.88
CA GLU A 319 24.39 33.70 3.15
C GLU A 319 25.39 32.56 2.86
N GLN A 320 25.65 31.69 3.84
CA GLN A 320 26.49 30.51 3.65
C GLN A 320 25.90 29.56 2.61
N VAL A 321 24.59 29.30 2.67
CA VAL A 321 23.89 28.45 1.70
C VAL A 321 23.96 29.04 0.29
N ARG A 322 23.69 30.34 0.11
CA ARG A 322 23.75 31.01 -1.21
C ARG A 322 25.16 31.12 -1.77
N SER A 323 26.18 31.20 -0.91
CA SER A 323 27.58 31.18 -1.36
C SER A 323 28.03 29.78 -1.80
N ALA A 324 27.45 28.72 -1.21
CA ALA A 324 27.76 27.33 -1.55
C ALA A 324 26.98 26.84 -2.79
N PHE A 325 25.71 27.23 -2.94
CA PHE A 325 24.79 26.64 -3.92
C PHE A 325 23.96 27.68 -4.68
N GLN A 326 23.56 27.33 -5.90
CA GLN A 326 22.54 28.07 -6.63
C GLN A 326 21.15 27.65 -6.16
N ILE A 327 20.54 28.42 -5.26
CA ILE A 327 19.18 28.19 -4.75
C ILE A 327 18.22 29.22 -5.36
N LYS A 328 17.13 28.76 -5.99
CA LYS A 328 16.08 29.65 -6.53
C LYS A 328 14.96 29.93 -5.52
N GLY A 329 14.60 28.96 -4.68
CA GLY A 329 13.54 29.09 -3.69
C GLY A 329 13.97 29.80 -2.41
N ILE A 330 13.16 29.59 -1.37
CA ILE A 330 13.37 30.10 -0.01
C ILE A 330 14.39 29.21 0.70
N ILE A 331 15.19 29.81 1.58
CA ILE A 331 16.11 29.09 2.46
C ILE A 331 15.55 29.13 3.87
N LEU A 332 15.34 27.95 4.47
CA LEU A 332 14.87 27.78 5.85
C LEU A 332 16.02 27.20 6.68
N ALA A 333 16.68 28.05 7.47
CA ALA A 333 17.95 27.71 8.11
C ALA A 333 18.03 27.99 9.62
N GLU A 334 16.92 28.46 10.22
CA GLU A 334 16.78 28.69 11.66
C GLU A 334 16.26 27.45 12.39
#